data_AF-A0A919S741-F1
#
_entry.id   AF-A0A919S741-F1
#
_cell.length_a   1.000
_cell.length_b   1.000
_cell.length_c   1.000
_cell.angle_alpha   90.00
_cell.angle_beta   90.00
_cell.angle_gamma   90.00
#
_symmetry.space_group_name_H-M   'P 1'
#
loop_
_entity.id
_entity.type
_entity.pdbx_description
1 polymer ?
#
loop_
_entity_poly.entity_id
_entity_poly.type
_entity_poly.pdbx_seq_one_letter_code
_entity_poly.pdbx_strand_id
1 'polypeptide(L)'
;MDARTHLPDTPRAPGAGTGHCPSGVAVTSPLERRYRRWAGAYPPGPRRQELIDTLLECAPPGRARPAPREVVNLLRHGLRARLGRPGGRAVVVLATLVALIGGLAGAAVAARVGWQWVPALPGGAQADALKRTVFPGMTAYGGGDAPLIVDSSDGENIRFGFADYWVEHTAATRDLDVFTAAARDRLLAAGWRLHGDVTATDSEPDAITPTRSTAFLASHDGLVLAFRNTVWSNRAAWDNDGAASFTLTRAAPAWLWALTVAGGLLGALGGWLLVGWASRRTAPRSAMAFAAGTLAWPVVLLVPLVVLILAMWSIQPDRPWSETLFVTLFRLVGPAGYAGIAALPSLAIAALSGPRLSGRTTAATLAVVLAGAAGVLWSHRGPASPPGPAECRPSGVPAELPADQTRLAMTVHVFIRQDTTPDQRNIVQAAIARVWGTSAFNFYYDPTAPEYGDAYCAGGRLADGAGVSLPYFWQVDISSPGVFSGLEAEVAGLPGVLGVRRGPATVS
;
A
#
# COMPACT_ATOMS: atom_id res chain seq x y z
N MET A 1 -43.19 36.94 81.59
CA MET A 1 -42.42 35.80 82.14
C MET A 1 -41.22 35.60 81.22
N ASP A 2 -40.16 36.34 81.54
CA ASP A 2 -38.86 36.35 80.88
C ASP A 2 -37.99 35.23 81.42
N ALA A 3 -37.31 34.50 80.54
CA ALA A 3 -36.22 33.61 80.91
C ALA A 3 -35.03 33.87 79.96
N ARG A 4 -34.21 34.86 80.32
CA ARG A 4 -32.88 35.10 79.75
C ARG A 4 -31.86 34.29 80.54
N THR A 5 -31.28 33.28 79.91
CA THR A 5 -30.14 32.53 80.41
C THR A 5 -28.85 33.33 80.21
N HIS A 6 -28.19 33.64 81.32
CA HIS A 6 -26.83 34.17 81.41
C HIS A 6 -25.80 33.14 80.92
N LEU A 7 -24.89 33.56 80.04
CA LEU A 7 -23.64 32.87 79.72
C LEU A 7 -22.48 33.63 80.38
N PRO A 8 -21.45 32.95 80.92
CA PRO A 8 -20.31 33.58 81.55
C PRO A 8 -19.24 34.06 80.54
N ASP A 9 -18.69 35.24 80.79
CA ASP A 9 -17.55 35.83 80.09
C ASP A 9 -16.26 35.02 80.28
N THR A 10 -15.66 34.61 79.17
CA THR A 10 -14.27 34.10 79.13
C THR A 10 -13.28 35.23 78.80
N PRO A 11 -12.09 35.26 79.42
CA PRO A 11 -11.11 36.33 79.27
C PRO A 11 -10.44 36.35 77.88
N ARG A 12 -10.32 37.55 77.31
CA ARG A 12 -9.55 37.85 76.09
C ARG A 12 -8.05 37.62 76.32
N ALA A 13 -7.47 36.73 75.52
CA ALA A 13 -6.02 36.63 75.35
C ALA A 13 -5.50 37.75 74.41
N PRO A 14 -4.31 38.33 74.68
CA PRO A 14 -3.74 39.41 73.88
C PRO A 14 -2.96 38.90 72.65
N GLY A 15 -3.21 39.55 71.50
CA GLY A 15 -2.21 39.85 70.47
C GLY A 15 -1.51 38.68 69.77
N ALA A 16 -2.18 38.03 68.81
CA ALA A 16 -1.50 37.28 67.76
C ALA A 16 -1.20 38.23 66.59
N GLY A 17 0.09 38.54 66.43
CA GLY A 17 0.59 39.37 65.34
C GLY A 17 0.23 38.81 63.96
N THR A 18 -0.02 39.72 63.04
CA THR A 18 -0.14 39.47 61.60
C THR A 18 1.19 38.97 61.06
N GLY A 19 1.47 37.69 61.28
CA GLY A 19 2.54 36.96 60.61
C GLY A 19 2.20 36.86 59.13
N HIS A 20 2.71 37.81 58.36
CA HIS A 20 2.80 37.71 56.91
C HIS A 20 3.70 36.50 56.61
N CYS A 21 3.09 35.32 56.42
CA CYS A 21 3.81 34.16 55.91
C CYS A 21 4.43 34.57 54.58
N PRO A 22 5.77 34.57 54.44
CA PRO A 22 6.39 34.83 53.16
C PRO A 22 5.81 33.80 52.19
N SER A 23 5.31 34.29 51.06
CA SER A 23 4.89 33.51 49.90
C SER A 23 6.10 32.77 49.34
N GLY A 24 6.53 31.75 50.09
CA GLY A 24 7.54 30.81 49.69
C GLY A 24 7.08 30.21 48.39
N VAL A 25 7.94 30.30 47.38
CA VAL A 25 7.77 29.66 46.08
C VAL A 25 7.44 28.19 46.36
N ALA A 26 6.16 27.83 46.28
CA ALA A 26 5.70 26.49 46.60
C ALA A 26 6.40 25.53 45.64
N VAL A 27 7.35 24.77 46.15
CA VAL A 27 8.03 23.73 45.38
C VAL A 27 6.97 22.68 45.07
N THR A 28 6.33 22.82 43.91
CA THR A 28 5.31 21.87 43.44
C THR A 28 5.86 20.45 43.57
N SER A 29 5.11 19.56 44.21
CA SER A 29 5.58 18.20 44.40
C SER A 29 5.75 17.50 43.04
N PRO A 30 6.69 16.55 42.88
CA PRO A 30 6.80 15.77 41.64
C PRO A 30 5.49 15.06 41.25
N LEU A 31 4.68 14.68 42.24
CA LEU A 31 3.36 14.08 42.04
C LEU A 31 2.37 15.09 41.45
N GLU A 32 2.32 16.32 41.99
CA GLU A 32 1.47 17.40 41.48
C GLU A 32 1.75 17.70 40.01
N ARG A 33 3.04 17.80 39.62
CA ARG A 33 3.40 18.01 38.19
C ARG A 33 2.86 16.90 37.30
N ARG A 34 2.88 15.65 37.77
CA ARG A 34 2.33 14.50 37.02
C ARG A 34 0.80 14.57 36.96
N TYR A 35 0.11 14.87 38.05
CA TYR A 35 -1.35 15.06 38.02
C TYR A 35 -1.74 16.23 37.13
N ARG A 36 -1.05 17.38 37.18
CA ARG A 36 -1.27 18.52 36.27
C ARG A 36 -1.13 18.13 34.81
N ARG A 37 -0.12 17.31 34.46
CA ARG A 37 0.08 16.78 33.09
C ARG A 37 -1.14 15.97 32.63
N TRP A 38 -1.59 15.00 33.43
CA TRP A 38 -2.74 14.16 33.07
C TRP A 38 -4.09 14.88 33.13
N ALA A 39 -4.26 15.79 34.09
CA ALA A 39 -5.41 16.69 34.18
C ALA A 39 -5.49 17.67 33.00
N GLY A 40 -4.46 17.75 32.14
CA GLY A 40 -4.53 18.45 30.85
C GLY A 40 -5.69 17.97 29.97
N ALA A 41 -6.19 16.75 30.19
CA ALA A 41 -7.40 16.24 29.54
C ALA A 41 -8.69 16.99 29.96
N TYR A 42 -8.71 17.74 31.06
CA TYR A 42 -9.85 18.59 31.44
C TYR A 42 -9.75 20.00 30.82
N PRO A 43 -10.87 20.69 30.56
CA PRO A 43 -10.85 22.11 30.20
C PRO A 43 -10.12 22.93 31.28
N PRO A 44 -9.40 24.01 30.92
CA PRO A 44 -8.82 24.92 31.92
C PRO A 44 -9.96 25.58 32.73
N GLY A 45 -9.77 25.70 34.05
CA GLY A 45 -10.72 26.35 34.95
C GLY A 45 -10.61 25.90 36.40
N PRO A 46 -11.35 26.53 37.34
CA PRO A 46 -11.27 26.27 38.78
C PRO A 46 -11.48 24.80 39.14
N ARG A 47 -12.46 24.15 38.51
CA ARG A 47 -12.76 22.71 38.72
C ARG A 47 -11.59 21.78 38.43
N ARG A 48 -10.71 22.14 37.48
CA ARG A 48 -9.50 21.34 37.20
C ARG A 48 -8.51 21.44 38.36
N GLN A 49 -8.41 22.61 38.98
CA GLN A 49 -7.53 22.82 40.13
C GLN A 49 -8.08 22.10 41.36
N GLU A 50 -9.37 22.26 41.65
CA GLU A 50 -10.07 21.53 42.73
C GLU A 50 -9.85 20.01 42.63
N LEU A 51 -10.01 19.44 41.43
CA LEU A 51 -9.75 18.02 41.18
C LEU A 51 -8.31 17.60 41.50
N ILE A 52 -7.32 18.43 41.15
CA ILE A 52 -5.90 18.14 41.43
C ILE A 52 -5.65 18.21 42.94
N ASP A 53 -6.20 19.21 43.60
CA ASP A 53 -6.06 19.41 45.05
C ASP A 53 -6.66 18.21 45.80
N THR A 54 -7.88 17.77 45.43
CA THR A 54 -8.50 16.55 45.99
C THR A 54 -7.65 15.29 45.77
N LEU A 55 -7.05 15.12 44.58
CA LEU A 55 -6.19 13.97 44.28
C LEU A 55 -4.87 13.97 45.05
N LEU A 56 -4.36 15.16 45.39
CA LEU A 56 -3.17 15.31 46.24
C LEU A 56 -3.51 15.07 47.71
N GLU A 57 -4.66 15.55 48.17
CA GLU A 57 -5.14 15.34 49.54
C GLU A 57 -5.43 13.86 49.83
N CYS A 58 -6.00 13.15 48.86
CA CYS A 58 -6.26 11.72 48.97
C CYS A 58 -5.05 10.82 48.70
N ALA A 59 -3.89 11.38 48.32
CA ALA A 59 -2.70 10.58 48.04
C ALA A 59 -2.01 10.15 49.36
N PRO A 60 -1.65 8.87 49.53
CA PRO A 60 -0.86 8.44 50.69
C PRO A 60 0.47 9.19 50.78
N PRO A 61 0.97 9.45 52.00
CA PRO A 61 2.26 10.12 52.20
C PRO A 61 3.38 9.37 51.49
N GLY A 62 4.28 10.12 50.82
CA GLY A 62 5.41 9.57 50.08
C GLY A 62 5.11 9.08 48.66
N ARG A 63 3.87 9.16 48.17
CA ARG A 63 3.54 8.77 46.78
C ARG A 63 4.20 9.74 45.78
N ALA A 64 5.09 9.21 44.93
CA ALA A 64 5.79 10.00 43.90
C ALA A 64 5.14 9.94 42.51
N ARG A 65 4.23 8.98 42.26
CA ARG A 65 3.58 8.75 40.96
C ARG A 65 2.07 8.49 41.14
N PRO A 66 1.21 9.01 40.23
CA PRO A 66 -0.21 8.65 40.20
C PRO A 66 -0.38 7.14 40.03
N ALA A 67 -1.41 6.56 40.66
CA ALA A 67 -1.79 5.18 40.40
C ALA A 67 -2.31 5.04 38.96
N PRO A 68 -2.08 3.91 38.27
CA PRO A 68 -2.58 3.70 36.90
C PRO A 68 -4.10 3.94 36.77
N ARG A 69 -4.88 3.51 37.78
CA ARG A 69 -6.33 3.74 37.84
C ARG A 69 -6.73 5.22 37.89
N GLU A 70 -5.94 6.05 38.57
CA GLU A 70 -6.18 7.50 38.67
C GLU A 70 -5.91 8.17 37.31
N VAL A 71 -4.85 7.75 36.62
CA VAL A 71 -4.54 8.22 35.26
C VAL A 71 -5.66 7.84 34.28
N VAL A 72 -6.13 6.59 34.30
CA VAL A 72 -7.23 6.13 33.44
C VAL A 72 -8.52 6.89 33.73
N ASN A 73 -8.86 7.11 35.00
CA ASN A 73 -10.02 7.91 35.38
C ASN A 73 -9.91 9.37 34.93
N LEU A 74 -8.76 10.01 35.15
CA LEU A 74 -8.49 11.39 34.71
C LEU A 74 -8.63 11.53 33.19
N LEU A 75 -8.07 10.60 32.43
CA LEU A 75 -8.19 10.61 30.97
C LEU A 75 -9.64 10.39 30.52
N ARG A 76 -10.32 9.38 31.06
CA ARG A 76 -11.72 9.06 30.70
C ARG A 76 -12.67 10.21 31.00
N HIS A 77 -12.63 10.75 32.21
CA HIS A 77 -13.53 11.82 32.63
C HIS A 77 -13.12 13.18 32.07
N GLY A 78 -11.83 13.44 31.87
CA GLY A 78 -11.32 14.63 31.20
C GLY A 78 -11.74 14.68 29.74
N LEU A 79 -11.54 13.60 28.99
CA LEU A 79 -12.01 13.48 27.60
C LEU A 79 -13.53 13.65 27.52
N ARG A 80 -14.30 13.03 28.43
CA ARG A 80 -15.75 13.23 28.51
C ARG A 80 -16.13 14.68 28.82
N ALA A 81 -15.40 15.36 29.70
CA ALA A 81 -15.64 16.77 30.02
C ALA A 81 -15.28 17.71 28.84
N ARG A 82 -14.23 17.39 28.07
CA ARG A 82 -13.82 18.18 26.91
C ARG A 82 -14.69 17.95 25.67
N LEU A 83 -15.06 16.70 25.41
CA LEU A 83 -15.88 16.31 24.25
C LEU A 83 -17.38 16.52 24.53
N GLY A 84 -17.79 16.58 25.80
CA GLY A 84 -19.18 16.73 26.19
C GLY A 84 -19.96 15.42 26.17
N ARG A 85 -21.24 15.49 26.56
CA ARG A 85 -22.18 14.37 26.39
C ARG A 85 -22.68 14.42 24.93
N PRO A 86 -22.67 13.30 24.19
CA PRO A 86 -23.14 13.31 22.80
C PRO A 86 -24.58 13.83 22.76
N GLY A 87 -24.83 14.84 21.91
CA GLY A 87 -26.12 15.53 21.83
C GLY A 87 -27.29 14.64 21.38
N GLY A 88 -27.02 13.43 20.89
CA GLY A 88 -28.01 12.42 20.55
C GLY A 88 -27.38 11.12 20.05
N ARG A 89 -28.21 10.09 19.82
CA ARG A 89 -27.79 8.77 19.31
C ARG A 89 -27.12 8.87 17.93
N ALA A 90 -27.60 9.77 17.06
CA ALA A 90 -27.04 9.99 15.72
C ALA A 90 -25.55 10.42 15.75
N VAL A 91 -25.15 11.24 16.74
CA VAL A 91 -23.75 11.67 16.90
C VAL A 91 -22.86 10.48 17.25
N VAL A 92 -23.36 9.55 18.06
CA VAL A 92 -22.61 8.34 18.43
C VAL A 92 -22.43 7.42 17.22
N VAL A 93 -23.48 7.24 16.41
CA VAL A 93 -23.41 6.46 15.16
C VAL A 93 -22.38 7.10 14.21
N LEU A 94 -22.47 8.41 13.99
CA LEU A 94 -21.53 9.15 13.15
C LEU A 94 -20.09 9.04 13.68
N ALA A 95 -19.86 9.24 14.98
CA ALA A 95 -18.54 9.11 15.59
C ALA A 95 -17.96 7.70 15.42
N THR A 96 -18.82 6.68 15.52
CA THR A 96 -18.42 5.29 15.30
C THR A 96 -18.03 5.05 13.84
N LEU A 97 -18.84 5.51 12.88
CA LEU A 97 -18.53 5.37 11.45
C LEU A 97 -17.24 6.11 11.06
N VAL A 98 -17.05 7.34 11.54
CA VAL A 98 -15.82 8.11 11.30
C VAL A 98 -14.61 7.48 11.99
N ALA A 99 -14.78 6.87 13.16
CA ALA A 99 -13.73 6.09 13.80
C ALA A 99 -13.37 4.84 12.98
N LEU A 100 -14.34 4.12 12.41
CA LEU A 100 -14.05 2.97 11.54
C LEU A 100 -13.28 3.39 10.29
N ILE A 101 -13.72 4.45 9.61
CA ILE A 101 -13.03 5.00 8.43
C ILE A 101 -11.63 5.50 8.80
N GLY A 102 -11.52 6.27 9.89
CA GLY A 102 -10.24 6.75 10.40
C GLY A 102 -9.31 5.60 10.75
N GLY A 103 -9.83 4.52 11.33
CA GLY A 103 -9.06 3.34 11.67
C GLY A 103 -8.59 2.58 10.45
N LEU A 104 -9.42 2.44 9.44
CA LEU A 104 -8.95 1.83 8.20
C LEU A 104 -7.89 2.69 7.51
N ALA A 105 -8.10 4.01 7.40
CA ALA A 105 -7.12 4.92 6.82
C ALA A 105 -5.79 4.88 7.60
N GLY A 106 -5.85 4.85 8.94
CA GLY A 106 -4.67 4.70 9.79
C GLY A 106 -3.95 3.37 9.59
N ALA A 107 -4.69 2.26 9.49
CA ALA A 107 -4.15 0.94 9.19
C ALA A 107 -3.47 0.89 7.82
N ALA A 108 -4.11 1.51 6.83
CA ALA A 108 -3.66 1.59 5.46
C ALA A 108 -2.34 2.40 5.34
N VAL A 109 -2.26 3.56 6.01
CA VAL A 109 -1.03 4.37 6.06
C VAL A 109 0.08 3.61 6.78
N ALA A 110 -0.22 3.00 7.92
CA ALA A 110 0.74 2.23 8.69
C ALA A 110 1.25 1.00 7.93
N ALA A 111 0.39 0.31 7.18
CA ALA A 111 0.78 -0.77 6.28
C ALA A 111 1.72 -0.27 5.19
N ARG A 112 1.35 0.81 4.48
CA ARG A 112 2.17 1.39 3.41
C ARG A 112 3.55 1.82 3.88
N VAL A 113 3.61 2.46 5.04
CA VAL A 113 4.85 2.88 5.69
C VAL A 113 5.63 1.65 6.15
N GLY A 114 4.97 0.68 6.77
CA GLY A 114 5.53 -0.61 7.18
C GLY A 114 6.24 -1.35 6.04
N TRP A 115 5.62 -1.43 4.87
CA TRP A 115 6.21 -2.12 3.71
C TRP A 115 7.55 -1.54 3.24
N GLN A 116 7.88 -0.29 3.58
CA GLN A 116 9.19 0.30 3.28
C GLN A 116 10.35 -0.37 4.03
N TRP A 117 10.06 -1.07 5.14
CA TRP A 117 11.07 -1.79 5.92
C TRP A 117 11.01 -3.31 5.74
N VAL A 118 10.15 -3.81 4.85
CA VAL A 118 10.16 -5.24 4.52
C VAL A 118 11.37 -5.52 3.62
N PRO A 119 12.19 -6.55 3.94
CA PRO A 119 13.36 -6.89 3.14
C PRO A 119 13.05 -7.02 1.64
N ALA A 120 14.04 -6.68 0.81
CA ALA A 120 13.96 -6.90 -0.63
C ALA A 120 13.90 -8.41 -0.95
N LEU A 121 13.47 -8.75 -2.17
CA LEU A 121 13.60 -10.12 -2.66
C LEU A 121 15.08 -10.52 -2.72
N PRO A 122 15.40 -11.81 -2.56
CA PRO A 122 16.77 -12.29 -2.73
C PRO A 122 17.26 -11.96 -4.15
N GLY A 123 18.40 -11.30 -4.24
CA GLY A 123 19.11 -11.01 -5.49
C GLY A 123 20.43 -11.77 -5.59
N GLY A 124 21.06 -11.71 -6.77
CA GLY A 124 22.39 -12.27 -7.03
C GLY A 124 22.56 -13.72 -6.57
N ALA A 125 23.61 -13.99 -5.79
CA ALA A 125 23.95 -15.33 -5.36
C ALA A 125 22.84 -16.08 -4.59
N GLN A 126 21.97 -15.36 -3.86
CA GLN A 126 20.84 -15.98 -3.16
C GLN A 126 19.76 -16.45 -4.13
N ALA A 127 19.42 -15.62 -5.12
CA ALA A 127 18.52 -16.01 -6.20
C ALA A 127 19.08 -17.19 -7.00
N ASP A 128 20.38 -17.18 -7.31
CA ASP A 128 21.04 -18.26 -8.04
C ASP A 128 21.11 -19.58 -7.24
N ALA A 129 21.27 -19.49 -5.92
CA ALA A 129 21.16 -20.65 -5.05
C ALA A 129 19.73 -21.23 -5.08
N LEU A 130 18.71 -20.38 -4.98
CA LEU A 130 17.31 -20.81 -5.06
C LEU A 130 16.98 -21.43 -6.43
N LYS A 131 17.43 -20.83 -7.54
CA LYS A 131 17.30 -21.39 -8.89
C LYS A 131 17.88 -22.81 -8.97
N ARG A 132 19.10 -23.01 -8.44
CA ARG A 132 19.75 -24.34 -8.45
C ARG A 132 19.04 -25.36 -7.57
N THR A 133 18.43 -24.93 -6.46
CA THR A 133 17.62 -25.80 -5.60
C THR A 133 16.37 -26.27 -6.32
N VAL A 134 15.63 -25.36 -6.97
CA VAL A 134 14.36 -25.70 -7.63
C VAL A 134 14.59 -26.41 -8.97
N PHE A 135 15.55 -25.93 -9.77
CA PHE A 135 15.86 -26.36 -11.13
C PHE A 135 17.31 -26.87 -11.27
N PRO A 136 17.65 -28.02 -10.66
CA PRO A 136 19.02 -28.52 -10.68
C PRO A 136 19.48 -28.87 -12.10
N GLY A 137 20.63 -28.34 -12.50
CA GLY A 137 21.24 -28.62 -13.81
C GLY A 137 20.54 -27.98 -15.01
N MET A 138 19.60 -27.06 -14.78
CA MET A 138 18.86 -26.37 -15.84
C MET A 138 19.23 -24.88 -15.88
N THR A 139 19.13 -24.29 -17.07
CA THR A 139 19.27 -22.84 -17.24
C THR A 139 17.95 -22.17 -16.84
N ALA A 140 17.91 -21.63 -15.62
CA ALA A 140 16.75 -20.92 -15.10
C ALA A 140 16.82 -19.41 -15.38
N TYR A 141 15.84 -18.92 -16.13
CA TYR A 141 15.66 -17.51 -16.43
C TYR A 141 14.82 -16.84 -15.33
N GLY A 142 14.78 -15.51 -15.35
CA GLY A 142 14.01 -14.73 -14.38
C GLY A 142 14.80 -14.25 -13.16
N GLY A 143 14.08 -13.75 -12.16
CA GLY A 143 14.60 -13.15 -10.94
C GLY A 143 14.69 -11.62 -10.95
N GLY A 144 15.66 -11.06 -10.23
CA GLY A 144 15.93 -9.63 -10.20
C GLY A 144 15.17 -8.85 -9.11
N ASP A 145 15.44 -7.55 -9.07
CA ASP A 145 14.71 -6.63 -8.20
C ASP A 145 13.27 -6.50 -8.70
N ALA A 146 12.33 -6.44 -7.76
CA ALA A 146 10.94 -6.11 -8.05
C ALA A 146 10.58 -4.79 -7.35
N PRO A 147 9.76 -3.94 -7.99
CA PRO A 147 9.13 -2.83 -7.28
C PRO A 147 8.37 -3.36 -6.07
N LEU A 148 8.18 -2.53 -5.04
CA LEU A 148 7.44 -2.95 -3.85
C LEU A 148 6.02 -3.44 -4.19
N ILE A 149 5.41 -2.83 -5.20
CA ILE A 149 4.13 -3.24 -5.77
C ILE A 149 4.24 -3.23 -7.28
N VAL A 150 3.76 -4.30 -7.88
CA VAL A 150 3.70 -4.47 -9.32
C VAL A 150 2.23 -4.59 -9.68
N ASP A 151 1.77 -3.72 -10.57
CA ASP A 151 0.53 -3.94 -11.30
C ASP A 151 0.84 -4.95 -12.39
N SER A 152 0.16 -6.10 -12.41
CA SER A 152 0.29 -6.99 -13.55
C SER A 152 -0.28 -6.31 -14.78
N SER A 153 0.36 -6.57 -15.91
CA SER A 153 0.02 -6.06 -17.23
C SER A 153 -1.38 -6.44 -17.70
N ASP A 154 -1.98 -7.50 -17.16
CA ASP A 154 -3.39 -7.84 -17.39
C ASP A 154 -4.37 -6.85 -16.72
N GLY A 155 -3.88 -5.96 -15.85
CA GLY A 155 -4.69 -5.00 -15.09
C GLY A 155 -5.57 -5.64 -14.02
N GLU A 156 -5.55 -6.97 -13.89
CA GLU A 156 -6.42 -7.74 -13.01
C GLU A 156 -5.78 -7.98 -11.64
N ASN A 157 -4.45 -7.96 -11.55
CA ASN A 157 -3.75 -8.31 -10.32
C ASN A 157 -2.73 -7.26 -9.87
N ILE A 158 -2.74 -6.98 -8.57
CA ILE A 158 -1.72 -6.15 -7.93
C ILE A 158 -0.99 -7.05 -6.96
N ARG A 159 0.32 -7.13 -7.09
CA ARG A 159 1.14 -8.07 -6.31
C ARG A 159 2.21 -7.29 -5.55
N PHE A 160 2.47 -7.70 -4.31
CA PHE A 160 3.62 -7.18 -3.58
C PHE A 160 4.89 -7.79 -4.10
N GLY A 161 5.74 -6.94 -4.70
CA GLY A 161 7.06 -7.21 -5.25
C GLY A 161 7.38 -8.68 -5.44
N PHE A 162 7.11 -9.17 -6.64
CA PHE A 162 7.33 -10.54 -7.03
C PHE A 162 8.40 -10.64 -8.12
N ALA A 163 9.09 -11.78 -8.15
CA ALA A 163 9.98 -12.15 -9.24
C ALA A 163 9.59 -13.52 -9.76
N ASP A 164 9.46 -13.63 -11.08
CA ASP A 164 9.20 -14.91 -11.73
C ASP A 164 10.51 -15.56 -12.13
N TYR A 165 10.53 -16.88 -12.02
CA TYR A 165 11.64 -17.75 -12.38
C TYR A 165 11.08 -18.90 -13.20
N TRP A 166 11.76 -19.30 -14.27
CA TRP A 166 11.26 -20.36 -15.12
C TRP A 166 12.37 -21.09 -15.87
N VAL A 167 12.05 -22.29 -16.33
CA VAL A 167 12.85 -23.11 -17.24
C VAL A 167 11.97 -23.62 -18.38
N GLU A 168 12.56 -23.74 -19.57
CA GLU A 168 11.93 -24.42 -20.69
C GLU A 168 11.67 -25.89 -20.40
N HIS A 169 10.70 -26.47 -21.12
CA HIS A 169 10.41 -27.88 -20.93
C HIS A 169 11.51 -28.79 -21.47
N THR A 170 12.03 -29.63 -20.57
CA THR A 170 12.89 -30.78 -20.87
C THR A 170 12.06 -32.06 -20.78
N ALA A 171 12.65 -33.21 -21.12
CA ALA A 171 12.01 -34.50 -20.87
C ALA A 171 11.66 -34.69 -19.37
N ALA A 172 12.51 -34.18 -18.47
CA ALA A 172 12.29 -34.27 -17.03
C ALA A 172 11.12 -33.39 -16.56
N THR A 173 11.04 -32.13 -17.01
CA THR A 173 9.97 -31.22 -16.54
C THR A 173 8.60 -31.53 -17.16
N ARG A 174 8.54 -32.29 -18.26
CA ARG A 174 7.27 -32.79 -18.85
C ARG A 174 6.62 -33.91 -18.04
N ASP A 175 7.39 -34.62 -17.22
CA ASP A 175 6.82 -35.49 -16.19
C ASP A 175 6.37 -34.62 -15.00
N LEU A 176 5.18 -34.03 -15.15
CA LEU A 176 4.67 -33.00 -14.25
C LEU A 176 4.65 -33.46 -12.79
N ASP A 177 4.11 -34.65 -12.54
CA ASP A 177 3.92 -35.16 -11.17
C ASP A 177 5.28 -35.45 -10.51
N VAL A 178 6.17 -36.15 -11.22
CA VAL A 178 7.50 -36.52 -10.69
C VAL A 178 8.37 -35.28 -10.49
N PHE A 179 8.42 -34.37 -11.47
CA PHE A 179 9.26 -33.19 -11.38
C PHE A 179 8.79 -32.24 -10.27
N THR A 180 7.47 -32.00 -10.16
CA THR A 180 6.90 -31.11 -9.15
C THR A 180 7.07 -31.67 -7.74
N ALA A 181 6.86 -32.97 -7.54
CA ALA A 181 7.14 -33.64 -6.26
C ALA A 181 8.63 -33.52 -5.89
N ALA A 182 9.54 -33.74 -6.85
CA ALA A 182 10.97 -33.62 -6.61
C ALA A 182 11.39 -32.17 -6.29
N ALA A 183 10.78 -31.15 -6.91
CA ALA A 183 11.03 -29.75 -6.59
C ALA A 183 10.55 -29.38 -5.17
N ARG A 184 9.37 -29.87 -4.78
CA ARG A 184 8.82 -29.76 -3.42
C ARG A 184 9.78 -30.35 -2.39
N ASP A 185 10.27 -31.57 -2.62
CA ASP A 185 11.16 -32.28 -1.69
C ASP A 185 12.51 -31.55 -1.54
N ARG A 186 13.06 -31.00 -2.63
CA ARG A 186 14.29 -30.19 -2.58
C ARG A 186 14.10 -28.91 -1.75
N LEU A 187 12.96 -28.24 -1.88
CA LEU A 187 12.65 -27.05 -1.07
C LEU A 187 12.47 -27.42 0.41
N LEU A 188 11.77 -28.52 0.71
CA LEU A 188 11.63 -29.02 2.08
C LEU A 188 13.00 -29.34 2.70
N ALA A 189 13.88 -30.02 1.96
CA ALA A 189 15.25 -30.31 2.39
C ALA A 189 16.10 -29.04 2.59
N ALA A 190 15.82 -27.97 1.82
CA ALA A 190 16.42 -26.65 1.99
C ALA A 190 15.79 -25.82 3.12
N GLY A 191 14.89 -26.40 3.94
CA GLY A 191 14.29 -25.76 5.11
C GLY A 191 13.00 -25.00 4.85
N TRP A 192 12.47 -25.03 3.63
CA TRP A 192 11.20 -24.38 3.31
C TRP A 192 10.02 -25.10 3.96
N ARG A 193 9.06 -24.33 4.48
CA ARG A 193 7.80 -24.88 4.99
C ARG A 193 6.79 -24.98 3.86
N LEU A 194 6.27 -26.18 3.62
CA LEU A 194 5.27 -26.46 2.59
C LEU A 194 3.85 -26.13 3.10
N HIS A 195 3.02 -25.59 2.21
CA HIS A 195 1.60 -25.32 2.45
C HIS A 195 0.75 -26.24 1.57
N GLY A 196 0.36 -27.40 2.12
CA GLY A 196 -0.39 -28.42 1.38
C GLY A 196 0.50 -29.41 0.62
N ASP A 197 -0.15 -30.27 -0.16
CA ASP A 197 0.50 -31.21 -1.09
C ASP A 197 0.44 -30.67 -2.53
N VAL A 198 1.05 -31.38 -3.47
CA VAL A 198 0.99 -31.07 -4.90
C VAL A 198 -0.47 -31.16 -5.37
N THR A 199 -0.97 -30.07 -5.94
CA THR A 199 -2.29 -30.03 -6.57
C THR A 199 -2.14 -30.15 -8.07
N ALA A 200 -2.88 -31.07 -8.68
CA ALA A 200 -3.00 -31.18 -10.13
C ALA A 200 -4.29 -30.51 -10.59
N THR A 201 -4.19 -29.72 -11.66
CA THR A 201 -5.32 -29.06 -12.30
C THR A 201 -5.26 -29.33 -13.79
N ASP A 202 -6.29 -30.00 -14.29
CA ASP A 202 -6.54 -30.21 -15.71
C ASP A 202 -7.57 -29.18 -16.20
N SER A 203 -7.38 -28.65 -17.40
CA SER A 203 -8.41 -27.88 -18.09
C SER A 203 -9.57 -28.78 -18.48
N GLU A 204 -10.71 -28.17 -18.81
CA GLU A 204 -11.84 -28.91 -19.39
C GLU A 204 -11.41 -29.68 -20.66
N PRO A 205 -11.95 -30.89 -20.90
CA PRO A 205 -11.59 -31.72 -22.04
C PRO A 205 -11.79 -31.04 -23.39
N ASP A 206 -12.77 -30.13 -23.47
CA ASP A 206 -13.18 -29.45 -24.71
C ASP A 206 -12.45 -28.10 -24.92
N ALA A 207 -11.47 -27.76 -24.07
CA ALA A 207 -10.67 -26.57 -24.25
C ALA A 207 -9.87 -26.65 -25.56
N ILE A 208 -9.83 -25.54 -26.32
CA ILE A 208 -9.06 -25.44 -27.57
C ILE A 208 -7.57 -25.78 -27.35
N THR A 209 -7.06 -25.49 -26.16
CA THR A 209 -5.68 -25.80 -25.75
C THR A 209 -5.71 -26.50 -24.39
N PRO A 210 -5.93 -27.83 -24.35
CA PRO A 210 -6.02 -28.53 -23.09
C PRO A 210 -4.70 -28.39 -22.32
N THR A 211 -4.81 -27.96 -21.07
CA THR A 211 -3.71 -27.61 -20.18
C THR A 211 -3.72 -28.57 -19.01
N ARG A 212 -2.56 -29.13 -18.67
CA ARG A 212 -2.36 -29.82 -17.39
C ARG A 212 -1.32 -29.07 -16.59
N SER A 213 -1.61 -28.83 -15.32
CA SER A 213 -0.68 -28.15 -14.42
C SER A 213 -0.58 -28.84 -13.07
N THR A 214 0.60 -28.78 -12.46
CA THR A 214 0.83 -29.18 -11.07
C THR A 214 1.45 -28.02 -10.30
N ALA A 215 1.02 -27.79 -9.06
CA ALA A 215 1.44 -26.64 -8.28
C ALA A 215 1.56 -26.96 -6.78
N PHE A 216 2.35 -26.15 -6.07
CA PHE A 216 2.37 -26.13 -4.60
C PHE A 216 2.87 -24.76 -4.09
N LEU A 217 2.64 -24.51 -2.81
CA LEU A 217 3.11 -23.31 -2.11
C LEU A 217 4.14 -23.67 -1.05
N ALA A 218 5.17 -22.85 -0.90
CA ALA A 218 6.19 -22.97 0.14
C ALA A 218 6.53 -21.60 0.74
N SER A 219 7.03 -21.55 1.97
CA SER A 219 7.51 -20.31 2.60
C SER A 219 8.78 -20.49 3.40
N HIS A 220 9.64 -19.48 3.40
CA HIS A 220 10.90 -19.44 4.15
C HIS A 220 11.28 -17.99 4.45
N ASP A 221 11.62 -17.68 5.70
CA ASP A 221 12.13 -16.35 6.12
C ASP A 221 11.34 -15.13 5.61
N GLY A 222 10.02 -15.20 5.63
CA GLY A 222 9.16 -14.11 5.14
C GLY A 222 9.07 -14.02 3.62
N LEU A 223 9.46 -15.06 2.90
CA LEU A 223 9.20 -15.25 1.47
C LEU A 223 8.13 -16.31 1.28
N VAL A 224 7.34 -16.17 0.21
CA VAL A 224 6.42 -17.20 -0.29
C VAL A 224 6.84 -17.54 -1.71
N LEU A 225 6.98 -18.84 -1.98
CA LEU A 225 7.27 -19.39 -3.29
C LEU A 225 6.03 -20.14 -3.78
N ALA A 226 5.51 -19.73 -4.93
CA ALA A 226 4.44 -20.42 -5.64
C ALA A 226 5.03 -21.14 -6.85
N PHE A 227 5.16 -22.46 -6.76
CA PHE A 227 5.67 -23.28 -7.84
C PHE A 227 4.52 -23.73 -8.74
N ARG A 228 4.74 -23.71 -10.04
CA ARG A 228 3.79 -24.20 -11.06
C ARG A 228 4.54 -24.82 -12.23
N ASN A 229 4.14 -26.03 -12.60
CA ASN A 229 4.61 -26.71 -13.79
C ASN A 229 3.42 -26.97 -14.71
N THR A 230 3.41 -26.38 -15.90
CA THR A 230 2.24 -26.35 -16.80
C THR A 230 2.63 -26.87 -18.16
N VAL A 231 1.88 -27.81 -18.72
CA VAL A 231 2.01 -28.27 -20.11
C VAL A 231 0.73 -27.97 -20.89
N TRP A 232 0.87 -27.45 -22.10
CA TRP A 232 -0.18 -27.27 -23.09
C TRP A 232 -0.11 -28.37 -24.14
N SER A 233 -1.20 -29.11 -24.30
CA SER A 233 -1.35 -30.06 -25.40
C SER A 233 -1.77 -29.35 -26.69
N ASN A 234 -1.54 -30.00 -27.85
CA ASN A 234 -1.93 -29.53 -29.18
C ASN A 234 -1.32 -28.19 -29.62
N ARG A 235 -0.18 -27.79 -29.02
CA ARG A 235 0.63 -26.68 -29.52
C ARG A 235 1.44 -27.13 -30.75
N ALA A 236 1.63 -26.22 -31.69
CA ALA A 236 2.53 -26.46 -32.80
C ALA A 236 3.97 -26.63 -32.29
N ALA A 237 4.80 -27.40 -32.98
CA ALA A 237 6.16 -27.72 -32.53
C ALA A 237 7.09 -26.49 -32.38
N TRP A 238 6.71 -25.34 -32.95
CA TRP A 238 7.42 -24.07 -32.85
C TRP A 238 6.90 -23.14 -31.75
N ASP A 239 5.80 -23.53 -31.09
CA ASP A 239 5.20 -22.79 -29.98
C ASP A 239 5.65 -23.40 -28.64
N ASN A 240 5.47 -22.66 -27.55
CA ASN A 240 5.81 -23.18 -26.23
C ASN A 240 4.73 -24.16 -25.78
N ASP A 241 5.14 -25.39 -25.43
CA ASP A 241 4.27 -26.41 -24.85
C ASP A 241 4.17 -26.31 -23.33
N GLY A 242 4.74 -25.28 -22.69
CA GLY A 242 4.62 -24.99 -21.27
C GLY A 242 5.90 -24.52 -20.57
N ALA A 243 5.87 -24.44 -19.25
CA ALA A 243 7.10 -24.24 -18.47
C ALA A 243 6.96 -24.79 -17.05
N ALA A 244 8.11 -25.13 -16.46
CA ALA A 244 8.24 -25.21 -15.02
C ALA A 244 8.69 -23.84 -14.50
N SER A 245 7.94 -23.28 -13.57
CA SER A 245 8.14 -21.93 -13.06
C SER A 245 7.91 -21.85 -11.56
N PHE A 246 8.49 -20.84 -10.93
CA PHE A 246 8.03 -20.39 -9.62
C PHE A 246 8.01 -18.87 -9.54
N THR A 247 7.00 -18.36 -8.84
CA THR A 247 6.91 -16.95 -8.47
C THR A 247 7.34 -16.80 -7.02
N LEU A 248 8.28 -15.91 -6.75
CA LEU A 248 8.73 -15.57 -5.41
C LEU A 248 8.12 -14.24 -4.98
N THR A 249 7.34 -14.22 -3.90
CA THR A 249 6.71 -13.02 -3.32
C THR A 249 7.16 -12.80 -1.87
N ARG A 250 6.94 -11.59 -1.36
CA ARG A 250 7.19 -11.26 0.05
C ARG A 250 5.97 -11.61 0.90
N ALA A 251 6.18 -12.29 2.01
CA ALA A 251 5.17 -12.46 3.05
C ALA A 251 5.12 -11.22 3.95
N ALA A 252 3.93 -10.84 4.41
CA ALA A 252 3.79 -9.80 5.41
C ALA A 252 4.38 -10.29 6.76
N PRO A 253 5.44 -9.65 7.29
CA PRO A 253 6.02 -10.09 8.56
C PRO A 253 5.06 -9.81 9.73
N ALA A 254 5.16 -10.59 10.80
CA ALA A 254 4.23 -10.48 11.95
C ALA A 254 4.20 -9.07 12.59
N TRP A 255 5.33 -8.35 12.59
CA TRP A 255 5.39 -6.99 13.12
C TRP A 255 4.61 -5.99 12.25
N LEU A 256 4.45 -6.26 10.94
CA LEU A 256 3.68 -5.40 10.05
C LEU A 256 2.20 -5.41 10.46
N TRP A 257 1.67 -6.56 10.86
CA TRP A 257 0.33 -6.66 11.46
C TRP A 257 0.20 -5.80 12.70
N ALA A 258 1.16 -5.87 13.62
CA ALA A 258 1.15 -5.05 14.82
C ALA A 258 1.15 -3.55 14.49
N LEU A 259 1.97 -3.14 13.51
CA LEU A 259 2.02 -1.76 13.04
C LEU A 259 0.71 -1.31 12.40
N THR A 260 0.11 -2.14 11.55
CA THR A 260 -1.19 -1.88 10.90
C THR A 260 -2.32 -1.79 11.91
N VAL A 261 -2.39 -2.70 12.88
CA VAL A 261 -3.38 -2.65 13.97
C VAL A 261 -3.18 -1.40 14.81
N ALA A 262 -1.95 -1.07 15.20
CA ALA A 262 -1.65 0.14 15.95
C ALA A 262 -2.04 1.42 15.18
N GLY A 263 -1.70 1.49 13.90
CA GLY A 263 -2.11 2.56 13.00
C GLY A 263 -3.62 2.70 12.92
N GLY A 264 -4.34 1.57 12.85
CA GLY A 264 -5.79 1.59 12.82
C GLY A 264 -6.44 2.00 14.14
N LEU A 265 -5.90 1.58 15.28
CA LEU A 265 -6.38 2.07 16.58
C LEU A 265 -6.16 3.58 16.74
N LEU A 266 -5.00 4.08 16.31
CA LEU A 266 -4.69 5.51 16.34
C LEU A 266 -5.58 6.32 15.39
N GLY A 267 -5.80 5.81 14.18
CA GLY A 267 -6.70 6.43 13.21
C GLY A 267 -8.15 6.47 13.70
N ALA A 268 -8.62 5.39 14.32
CA ALA A 268 -9.97 5.32 14.88
C ALA A 268 -10.16 6.28 16.05
N LEU A 269 -9.18 6.33 16.95
CA LEU A 269 -9.15 7.30 18.04
C LEU A 269 -9.17 8.74 17.49
N GLY A 270 -8.35 9.03 16.49
CA GLY A 270 -8.31 10.33 15.81
C GLY A 270 -9.66 10.72 15.22
N GLY A 271 -10.30 9.82 14.47
CA GLY A 271 -11.62 10.03 13.88
C GLY A 271 -12.70 10.27 14.94
N TRP A 272 -12.71 9.48 16.02
CA TRP A 272 -13.64 9.65 17.13
C TRP A 272 -13.48 11.02 17.82
N LEU A 273 -12.25 11.40 18.14
CA LEU A 273 -11.95 12.68 18.79
C LEU A 273 -12.33 13.86 17.90
N LEU A 274 -12.14 13.75 16.59
CA LEU A 274 -12.54 14.77 15.62
C LEU A 274 -14.05 15.00 15.64
N VAL A 275 -14.87 13.95 15.59
CA VAL A 275 -16.34 14.07 15.64
C VAL A 275 -16.80 14.61 16.99
N GLY A 276 -16.24 14.14 18.10
CA GLY A 276 -16.58 14.67 19.43
C GLY A 276 -16.25 16.16 19.57
N TRP A 277 -15.11 16.60 19.03
CA TRP A 277 -14.75 18.02 18.99
C TRP A 277 -15.69 18.83 18.08
N ALA A 278 -15.99 18.33 16.89
CA ALA A 278 -16.86 18.96 15.90
C ALA A 278 -18.29 19.14 16.45
N SER A 279 -18.86 18.06 17.00
CA SER A 279 -20.18 18.02 17.63
C SER A 279 -20.35 19.12 18.68
N ARG A 280 -19.32 19.35 19.51
CA ARG A 280 -19.39 20.36 20.56
C ARG A 280 -19.45 21.79 19.99
N ARG A 281 -18.76 22.05 18.87
CA ARG A 281 -18.77 23.37 18.23
C ARG A 281 -20.04 23.66 17.44
N THR A 282 -20.75 22.63 17.01
CA THR A 282 -21.98 22.77 16.22
C THR A 282 -23.27 22.72 17.05
N ALA A 283 -23.19 22.40 18.34
CA ALA A 283 -24.32 22.38 19.27
C ALA A 283 -25.27 23.61 19.24
N PRO A 284 -24.83 24.87 19.00
CA PRO A 284 -25.76 26.01 18.92
C PRO A 284 -26.48 26.17 17.56
N ARG A 285 -26.21 25.32 16.55
CA ARG A 285 -26.88 25.33 15.24
C ARG A 285 -27.70 24.05 15.07
N SER A 286 -28.77 24.09 14.27
CA SER A 286 -29.72 22.97 14.12
C SER A 286 -29.01 21.65 13.82
N ALA A 287 -29.02 20.74 14.79
CA ALA A 287 -28.32 19.45 14.74
C ALA A 287 -28.73 18.57 13.54
N MET A 288 -29.90 18.84 12.96
CA MET A 288 -30.50 18.09 11.87
C MET A 288 -29.79 18.33 10.53
N ALA A 289 -29.37 19.56 10.22
CA ALA A 289 -28.65 19.88 8.98
C ALA A 289 -27.22 19.31 8.99
N PHE A 290 -26.57 19.31 10.17
CA PHE A 290 -25.25 18.72 10.34
C PHE A 290 -25.31 17.18 10.19
N ALA A 291 -26.31 16.53 10.79
CA ALA A 291 -26.46 15.08 10.73
C ALA A 291 -26.75 14.57 9.30
N ALA A 292 -27.62 15.24 8.53
CA ALA A 292 -27.97 14.81 7.18
C ALA A 292 -26.79 14.90 6.18
N GLY A 293 -26.00 15.98 6.24
CA GLY A 293 -24.81 16.13 5.38
C GLY A 293 -23.64 15.25 5.77
N THR A 294 -23.51 14.87 7.05
CA THR A 294 -22.38 14.07 7.55
C THR A 294 -22.63 12.57 7.61
N LEU A 295 -23.89 12.08 7.66
CA LEU A 295 -24.20 10.65 7.64
C LEU A 295 -24.19 10.02 6.24
N ALA A 296 -24.48 10.79 5.19
CA ALA A 296 -24.40 10.29 3.82
C ALA A 296 -22.96 9.91 3.42
N TRP A 297 -21.97 10.67 3.91
CA TRP A 297 -20.57 10.53 3.52
C TRP A 297 -19.90 9.21 3.97
N PRO A 298 -20.02 8.79 5.24
CA PRO A 298 -19.47 7.52 5.68
C PRO A 298 -20.05 6.33 4.93
N VAL A 299 -21.35 6.36 4.59
CA VAL A 299 -21.98 5.31 3.78
C VAL A 299 -21.39 5.30 2.37
N VAL A 300 -21.25 6.48 1.75
CA VAL A 300 -20.62 6.63 0.43
C VAL A 300 -19.15 6.17 0.42
N LEU A 301 -18.44 6.20 1.55
CA LEU A 301 -17.05 5.72 1.63
C LEU A 301 -16.92 4.25 2.05
N LEU A 302 -17.74 3.79 3.01
CA LEU A 302 -17.70 2.42 3.51
C LEU A 302 -18.24 1.42 2.50
N VAL A 303 -19.26 1.78 1.72
CA VAL A 303 -19.86 0.84 0.75
C VAL A 303 -18.87 0.49 -0.38
N PRO A 304 -18.27 1.45 -1.13
CA PRO A 304 -17.29 1.11 -2.17
C PRO A 304 -16.07 0.40 -1.60
N LEU A 305 -15.67 0.73 -0.38
CA LEU A 305 -14.58 0.06 0.30
C LEU A 305 -14.91 -1.42 0.59
N VAL A 306 -16.08 -1.70 1.17
CA VAL A 306 -16.50 -3.08 1.44
C VAL A 306 -16.64 -3.84 0.13
N VAL A 307 -17.21 -3.21 -0.90
CA VAL A 307 -17.28 -3.77 -2.26
C VAL A 307 -15.88 -4.06 -2.81
N LEU A 308 -14.91 -3.15 -2.63
CA LEU A 308 -13.53 -3.35 -3.07
C LEU A 308 -12.88 -4.54 -2.35
N ILE A 309 -13.05 -4.65 -1.04
CA ILE A 309 -12.54 -5.78 -0.24
C ILE A 309 -13.18 -7.09 -0.73
N LEU A 310 -14.49 -7.11 -0.94
CA LEU A 310 -15.21 -8.30 -1.41
C LEU A 310 -14.83 -8.68 -2.85
N ALA A 311 -14.68 -7.70 -3.75
CA ALA A 311 -14.26 -7.93 -5.12
C ALA A 311 -12.85 -8.53 -5.17
N MET A 312 -11.91 -7.94 -4.42
CA MET A 312 -10.56 -8.48 -4.26
C MET A 312 -10.55 -9.91 -3.70
N TRP A 313 -11.47 -10.20 -2.77
CA TRP A 313 -11.62 -11.55 -2.20
C TRP A 313 -12.11 -12.57 -3.23
N SER A 314 -13.04 -12.19 -4.11
CA SER A 314 -13.56 -13.09 -5.15
C SER A 314 -12.56 -13.44 -6.26
N ILE A 315 -11.56 -12.58 -6.51
CA ILE A 315 -10.64 -12.73 -7.64
C ILE A 315 -9.46 -13.65 -7.30
N GLN A 316 -9.12 -13.86 -6.02
CA GLN A 316 -7.89 -14.59 -5.61
C GLN A 316 -8.10 -15.59 -4.47
N PRO A 317 -8.90 -16.66 -4.65
CA PRO A 317 -9.19 -17.64 -3.60
C PRO A 317 -7.96 -18.43 -3.13
N ASP A 318 -6.97 -18.64 -4.00
CA ASP A 318 -5.82 -19.50 -3.72
C ASP A 318 -4.69 -18.78 -2.96
N ARG A 319 -4.87 -17.49 -2.64
CA ARG A 319 -3.84 -16.69 -1.98
C ARG A 319 -4.05 -16.60 -0.48
N PRO A 320 -2.95 -16.50 0.30
CA PRO A 320 -3.08 -16.22 1.72
C PRO A 320 -3.80 -14.87 1.90
N TRP A 321 -4.92 -14.90 2.62
CA TRP A 321 -5.81 -13.76 2.87
C TRP A 321 -5.09 -12.48 3.34
N SER A 322 -3.93 -12.64 3.98
CA SER A 322 -3.05 -11.55 4.39
C SER A 322 -2.59 -10.69 3.22
N GLU A 323 -2.22 -11.29 2.09
CA GLU A 323 -1.72 -10.59 0.91
C GLU A 323 -2.82 -9.69 0.34
N THR A 324 -4.01 -10.26 0.13
CA THR A 324 -5.21 -9.54 -0.36
C THR A 324 -5.56 -8.37 0.55
N LEU A 325 -5.53 -8.56 1.87
CA LEU A 325 -5.79 -7.47 2.82
C LEU A 325 -4.77 -6.33 2.66
N PHE A 326 -3.47 -6.64 2.63
CA PHE A 326 -2.45 -5.61 2.53
C PHE A 326 -2.46 -4.90 1.19
N VAL A 327 -2.73 -5.59 0.08
CA VAL A 327 -2.84 -4.97 -1.25
C VAL A 327 -3.99 -3.97 -1.24
N THR A 328 -5.12 -4.36 -0.67
CA THR A 328 -6.31 -3.50 -0.51
C THR A 328 -5.99 -2.28 0.35
N LEU A 329 -5.34 -2.48 1.50
CA LEU A 329 -4.90 -1.40 2.37
C LEU A 329 -3.94 -0.45 1.65
N PHE A 330 -3.00 -0.95 0.85
CA PHE A 330 -2.09 -0.11 0.12
C PHE A 330 -2.79 0.74 -0.94
N ARG A 331 -3.75 0.15 -1.67
CA ARG A 331 -4.57 0.85 -2.68
C ARG A 331 -5.40 1.97 -2.07
N LEU A 332 -5.90 1.79 -0.84
CA LEU A 332 -6.61 2.83 -0.11
C LEU A 332 -5.78 4.07 0.22
N VAL A 333 -4.45 3.96 0.18
CA VAL A 333 -3.52 5.09 0.35
C VAL A 333 -2.66 5.29 -0.88
N GLY A 334 -3.17 4.94 -2.07
CA GLY A 334 -2.60 5.44 -3.32
C GLY A 334 -2.72 6.97 -3.39
N PRO A 335 -2.17 7.62 -4.43
CA PRO A 335 -2.33 9.07 -4.63
C PRO A 335 -3.79 9.54 -4.53
N ALA A 336 -4.69 8.70 -5.05
CA ALA A 336 -6.14 8.86 -4.93
C ALA A 336 -6.67 8.80 -3.50
N GLY A 337 -6.18 7.83 -2.74
CA GLY A 337 -6.46 7.65 -1.33
C GLY A 337 -6.00 8.84 -0.50
N TYR A 338 -4.79 9.34 -0.73
CA TYR A 338 -4.26 10.52 -0.04
C TYR A 338 -5.12 11.76 -0.28
N ALA A 339 -5.56 11.99 -1.51
CA ALA A 339 -6.48 13.07 -1.84
C ALA A 339 -7.80 12.95 -1.05
N GLY A 340 -8.40 11.76 -1.01
CA GLY A 340 -9.61 11.50 -0.23
C GLY A 340 -9.39 11.70 1.28
N ILE A 341 -8.32 11.11 1.83
CA ILE A 341 -7.98 11.21 3.26
C ILE A 341 -7.68 12.66 3.67
N ALA A 342 -7.00 13.44 2.83
CA ALA A 342 -6.66 14.84 3.11
C ALA A 342 -7.86 15.81 2.90
N ALA A 343 -8.76 15.49 1.97
CA ALA A 343 -9.99 16.24 1.74
C ALA A 343 -10.95 16.16 2.94
N LEU A 344 -11.02 15.02 3.63
CA LEU A 344 -11.93 14.78 4.76
C LEU A 344 -11.78 15.79 5.92
N PRO A 345 -10.59 15.99 6.52
CA PRO A 345 -10.42 16.99 7.57
C PRO A 345 -10.61 18.41 7.04
N SER A 346 -10.21 18.69 5.79
CA SER A 346 -10.35 20.00 5.17
C SER A 346 -11.82 20.40 5.00
N LEU A 347 -12.67 19.48 4.53
CA LEU A 347 -14.12 19.67 4.41
C LEU A 347 -14.80 19.75 5.77
N ALA A 348 -14.38 18.93 6.75
CA ALA A 348 -14.89 19.03 8.12
C ALA A 348 -14.55 20.39 8.73
N ILE A 349 -13.33 20.88 8.57
CA ILE A 349 -12.91 22.21 9.02
C ILE A 349 -13.74 23.30 8.31
N ALA A 350 -13.91 23.22 6.99
CA ALA A 350 -14.71 24.18 6.23
C ALA A 350 -16.17 24.24 6.71
N ALA A 351 -16.81 23.09 6.93
CA ALA A 351 -18.18 22.99 7.44
C ALA A 351 -18.32 23.53 8.87
N LEU A 352 -17.28 23.40 9.69
CA LEU A 352 -17.28 23.84 11.09
C LEU A 352 -16.99 25.32 11.27
N SER A 353 -16.41 25.99 10.26
CA SER A 353 -15.92 27.35 10.43
C SER A 353 -17.00 28.44 10.26
N GLY A 354 -18.24 28.05 9.94
CA GLY A 354 -19.43 28.92 9.98
C GLY A 354 -19.50 29.98 8.87
N PRO A 355 -20.67 30.63 8.67
CA PRO A 355 -20.95 31.53 7.55
C PRO A 355 -20.15 32.84 7.55
N ARG A 356 -19.27 33.07 8.54
CA ARG A 356 -18.41 34.26 8.60
C ARG A 356 -17.09 34.12 7.85
N LEU A 357 -16.76 32.93 7.35
CA LEU A 357 -15.65 32.78 6.43
C LEU A 357 -16.14 33.05 5.01
N SER A 358 -15.68 34.17 4.47
CA SER A 358 -15.87 34.63 3.09
C SER A 358 -15.73 33.50 2.08
N GLY A 359 -16.42 33.58 0.94
CA GLY A 359 -16.40 32.58 -0.16
C GLY A 359 -15.01 32.12 -0.65
N ARG A 360 -13.93 32.76 -0.21
CA ARG A 360 -12.54 32.32 -0.40
C ARG A 360 -12.22 30.96 0.23
N THR A 361 -12.79 30.58 1.38
CA THR A 361 -12.46 29.27 2.00
C THR A 361 -13.18 28.09 1.37
N THR A 362 -14.42 28.28 0.93
CA THR A 362 -15.14 27.28 0.14
C THR A 362 -14.46 27.04 -1.20
N ALA A 363 -14.02 28.11 -1.87
CA ALA A 363 -13.22 28.00 -3.09
C ALA A 363 -11.89 27.25 -2.85
N ALA A 364 -11.18 27.55 -1.76
CA ALA A 364 -9.94 26.85 -1.40
C ALA A 364 -10.17 25.35 -1.10
N THR A 365 -11.27 25.02 -0.42
CA THR A 365 -11.57 23.61 -0.09
C THR A 365 -11.99 22.83 -1.34
N LEU A 366 -12.82 23.42 -2.20
CA LEU A 366 -13.16 22.85 -3.49
C LEU A 366 -11.91 22.69 -4.37
N ALA A 367 -11.00 23.66 -4.36
CA ALA A 367 -9.74 23.57 -5.07
C ALA A 367 -8.84 22.44 -4.55
N VAL A 368 -8.79 22.19 -3.23
CA VAL A 368 -8.06 21.03 -2.67
C VAL A 368 -8.70 19.71 -3.06
N VAL A 369 -10.04 19.62 -3.03
CA VAL A 369 -10.77 18.40 -3.47
C VAL A 369 -10.57 18.16 -4.95
N LEU A 370 -10.70 19.20 -5.79
CA LEU A 370 -10.49 19.11 -7.23
C LEU A 370 -9.03 18.85 -7.59
N ALA A 371 -8.06 19.44 -6.88
CA ALA A 371 -6.64 19.13 -7.04
C ALA A 371 -6.35 17.68 -6.60
N GLY A 372 -7.03 17.20 -5.56
CA GLY A 372 -6.98 15.81 -5.14
C GLY A 372 -7.56 14.87 -6.21
N ALA A 373 -8.74 15.16 -6.75
CA ALA A 373 -9.39 14.40 -7.82
C ALA A 373 -8.60 14.45 -9.13
N ALA A 374 -8.04 15.61 -9.48
CA ALA A 374 -7.11 15.75 -10.59
C ALA A 374 -5.82 14.98 -10.33
N GLY A 375 -5.33 14.94 -9.09
CA GLY A 375 -4.20 14.11 -8.67
C GLY A 375 -4.49 12.61 -8.77
N VAL A 376 -5.73 12.15 -8.50
CA VAL A 376 -6.19 10.78 -8.72
C VAL A 376 -6.11 10.45 -10.22
N LEU A 377 -6.77 11.26 -11.04
CA LEU A 377 -6.80 11.10 -12.50
C LEU A 377 -5.41 11.20 -13.10
N TRP A 378 -4.56 12.06 -12.54
CA TRP A 378 -3.16 12.20 -12.93
C TRP A 378 -2.34 11.01 -12.48
N SER A 379 -2.52 10.45 -11.29
CA SER A 379 -1.78 9.25 -10.87
C SER A 379 -2.08 7.99 -11.68
N HIS A 380 -3.27 7.91 -12.28
CA HIS A 380 -3.58 6.84 -13.24
C HIS A 380 -2.89 7.04 -14.60
N ARG A 381 -2.51 8.28 -14.93
CA ARG A 381 -1.56 8.55 -16.00
C ARG A 381 -0.18 8.50 -15.36
N GLY A 382 0.45 7.32 -15.33
CA GLY A 382 1.79 7.14 -14.74
C GLY A 382 2.70 8.36 -15.00
N PRO A 383 3.55 8.73 -14.02
CA PRO A 383 4.29 10.00 -14.03
C PRO A 383 4.84 10.23 -15.43
N ALA A 384 4.38 11.30 -16.07
CA ALA A 384 4.83 11.64 -17.41
C ALA A 384 6.35 11.61 -17.37
N SER A 385 6.95 10.72 -18.18
CA SER A 385 8.39 10.68 -18.36
C SER A 385 8.87 12.13 -18.51
N PRO A 386 9.93 12.55 -17.79
CA PRO A 386 10.43 13.91 -17.90
C PRO A 386 10.52 14.23 -19.39
N PRO A 387 9.91 15.34 -19.86
CA PRO A 387 9.74 15.55 -21.28
C PRO A 387 11.11 15.41 -21.94
N GLY A 388 11.22 14.42 -22.82
CA GLY A 388 12.37 14.27 -23.67
C GLY A 388 12.61 15.59 -24.43
N PRO A 389 13.78 15.75 -25.08
CA PRO A 389 13.97 16.88 -25.98
C PRO A 389 12.75 17.00 -26.89
N ALA A 390 12.25 18.23 -27.07
CA ALA A 390 11.00 18.50 -27.80
C ALA A 390 11.01 17.89 -29.21
N GLU A 391 12.21 17.63 -29.75
CA GLU A 391 12.44 16.88 -30.97
C GLU A 391 13.75 16.09 -30.89
N CYS A 392 13.76 14.86 -31.41
CA CYS A 392 14.92 13.96 -31.48
C CYS A 392 15.15 13.45 -32.92
N ARG A 393 16.41 13.15 -33.26
CA ARG A 393 16.80 12.52 -34.53
C ARG A 393 17.67 11.28 -34.26
N PRO A 394 17.07 10.17 -33.80
CA PRO A 394 17.81 8.95 -33.53
C PRO A 394 18.33 8.33 -34.83
N SER A 395 19.43 7.59 -34.73
CA SER A 395 20.00 6.81 -35.82
C SER A 395 20.21 5.37 -35.37
N GLY A 396 19.37 4.45 -35.86
CA GLY A 396 19.44 3.02 -35.54
C GLY A 396 18.88 2.66 -34.16
N VAL A 397 19.31 1.53 -33.61
CA VAL A 397 18.84 0.99 -32.32
C VAL A 397 19.28 1.91 -31.17
N PRO A 398 18.39 2.30 -30.25
CA PRO A 398 18.76 3.09 -29.08
C PRO A 398 19.87 2.45 -28.24
N ALA A 399 20.71 3.29 -27.64
CA ALA A 399 21.66 2.85 -26.63
C ALA A 399 20.91 2.26 -25.42
N GLU A 400 21.50 1.25 -24.77
CA GLU A 400 20.94 0.72 -23.52
C GLU A 400 20.93 1.84 -22.48
N LEU A 401 19.77 2.06 -21.86
CA LEU A 401 19.62 3.02 -20.79
C LEU A 401 20.40 2.56 -19.54
N PRO A 402 20.87 3.49 -18.69
CA PRO A 402 21.55 3.15 -17.44
C PRO A 402 20.76 2.14 -16.58
N ALA A 403 21.47 1.21 -15.93
CA ALA A 403 20.85 0.11 -15.18
C ALA A 403 19.92 0.58 -14.05
N ASP A 404 20.18 1.73 -13.44
CA ASP A 404 19.32 2.32 -12.42
C ASP A 404 17.96 2.77 -12.98
N GLN A 405 17.89 3.07 -14.27
CA GLN A 405 16.65 3.47 -14.99
C GLN A 405 15.88 2.28 -15.56
N THR A 406 16.54 1.13 -15.76
CA THR A 406 15.95 -0.03 -16.42
C THR A 406 15.81 -1.26 -15.56
N ARG A 407 16.41 -1.30 -14.35
CA ARG A 407 16.37 -2.50 -13.49
C ARG A 407 14.95 -2.96 -13.12
N LEU A 408 13.98 -2.05 -13.12
CA LEU A 408 12.56 -2.33 -12.83
C LEU A 408 11.68 -2.23 -14.09
N ALA A 409 12.27 -2.20 -15.29
CA ALA A 409 11.51 -2.10 -16.52
C ALA A 409 10.64 -3.36 -16.72
N MET A 410 9.35 -3.12 -16.99
CA MET A 410 8.36 -4.15 -17.30
C MET A 410 8.06 -4.21 -18.80
N THR A 411 8.74 -3.38 -19.58
CA THR A 411 8.60 -3.31 -21.03
C THR A 411 9.96 -3.51 -21.67
N VAL A 412 10.01 -4.30 -22.73
CA VAL A 412 11.21 -4.63 -23.50
C VAL A 412 10.95 -4.34 -24.97
N HIS A 413 11.93 -3.76 -25.66
CA HIS A 413 11.87 -3.54 -27.10
C HIS A 413 12.79 -4.54 -27.82
N VAL A 414 12.22 -5.30 -28.75
CA VAL A 414 12.95 -6.20 -29.65
C VAL A 414 13.02 -5.54 -31.02
N PHE A 415 14.17 -4.96 -31.36
CA PHE A 415 14.37 -4.21 -32.61
C PHE A 415 14.78 -5.14 -33.75
N ILE A 416 14.19 -4.95 -34.93
CA ILE A 416 14.49 -5.71 -36.15
C ILE A 416 14.69 -4.81 -37.37
N ARG A 417 15.45 -5.31 -38.34
CA ARG A 417 15.64 -4.64 -39.63
C ARG A 417 14.31 -4.49 -40.38
N GLN A 418 14.16 -3.39 -41.11
CA GLN A 418 12.99 -3.13 -41.94
C GLN A 418 12.89 -4.10 -43.14
N ASP A 419 14.02 -4.63 -43.61
CA ASP A 419 14.10 -5.60 -44.70
C ASP A 419 13.81 -7.05 -44.25
N THR A 420 13.37 -7.26 -43.01
CA THR A 420 12.97 -8.59 -42.52
C THR A 420 11.80 -9.13 -43.33
N THR A 421 11.87 -10.40 -43.69
CA THR A 421 10.77 -11.08 -44.37
C THR A 421 9.62 -11.39 -43.38
N PRO A 422 8.39 -11.60 -43.87
CA PRO A 422 7.28 -12.05 -43.03
C PRO A 422 7.63 -13.31 -42.22
N ASP A 423 8.32 -14.28 -42.81
CA ASP A 423 8.71 -15.52 -42.14
C ASP A 423 9.71 -15.28 -40.99
N GLN A 424 10.71 -14.40 -41.20
CA GLN A 424 11.62 -14.00 -40.13
C GLN A 424 10.88 -13.31 -39.00
N ARG A 425 9.91 -12.43 -39.30
CA ARG A 425 9.08 -11.79 -38.28
C ARG A 425 8.24 -12.80 -37.51
N ASN A 426 7.65 -13.79 -38.18
CA ASN A 426 6.90 -14.85 -37.53
C ASN A 426 7.77 -15.70 -36.60
N ILE A 427 9.03 -15.96 -36.96
CA ILE A 427 9.99 -16.66 -36.10
C ILE A 427 10.31 -15.85 -34.85
N VAL A 428 10.57 -14.54 -34.98
CA VAL A 428 10.82 -13.66 -33.84
C VAL A 428 9.59 -13.55 -32.94
N GLN A 429 8.40 -13.40 -33.53
CA GLN A 429 7.15 -13.35 -32.78
C GLN A 429 6.89 -14.66 -32.01
N ALA A 430 7.10 -15.81 -32.64
CA ALA A 430 6.99 -17.10 -31.96
C ALA A 430 7.99 -17.19 -30.79
N ALA A 431 9.23 -16.76 -31.00
CA ALA A 431 10.26 -16.71 -29.96
C ALA A 431 9.86 -15.82 -28.76
N ILE A 432 9.31 -14.63 -29.01
CA ILE A 432 8.77 -13.75 -27.97
C ILE A 432 7.63 -14.44 -27.19
N ALA A 433 6.73 -15.10 -27.91
CA ALA A 433 5.59 -15.82 -27.31
C ALA A 433 6.02 -17.05 -26.50
N ARG A 434 7.18 -17.65 -26.80
CA ARG A 434 7.69 -18.79 -26.03
C ARG A 434 8.20 -18.41 -24.64
N VAL A 435 8.61 -17.16 -24.45
CA VAL A 435 9.21 -16.70 -23.20
C VAL A 435 8.14 -16.64 -22.11
N TRP A 436 8.31 -17.48 -21.07
CA TRP A 436 7.40 -17.47 -19.94
C TRP A 436 7.51 -16.14 -19.18
N GLY A 437 6.37 -15.53 -18.92
CA GLY A 437 6.27 -14.19 -18.33
C GLY A 437 6.08 -13.08 -19.37
N THR A 438 6.10 -13.36 -20.67
CA THR A 438 5.57 -12.41 -21.67
C THR A 438 4.05 -12.36 -21.52
N SER A 439 3.49 -11.19 -21.21
CA SER A 439 2.04 -11.01 -21.03
C SER A 439 1.35 -10.43 -22.25
N ALA A 440 2.05 -9.56 -22.99
CA ALA A 440 1.54 -8.92 -24.19
C ALA A 440 2.73 -8.52 -25.06
N PHE A 441 2.51 -8.45 -26.38
CA PHE A 441 3.46 -7.83 -27.27
C PHE A 441 2.75 -7.20 -28.47
N ASN A 442 3.26 -6.07 -28.92
CA ASN A 442 2.71 -5.31 -30.04
C ASN A 442 3.82 -5.02 -31.05
N PHE A 443 3.53 -5.22 -32.33
CA PHE A 443 4.49 -4.97 -33.41
C PHE A 443 4.30 -3.57 -33.99
N TYR A 444 5.35 -2.76 -33.96
CA TYR A 444 5.35 -1.38 -34.46
C TYR A 444 6.23 -1.26 -35.70
N TYR A 445 5.61 -0.80 -36.79
CA TYR A 445 6.26 -0.57 -38.07
C TYR A 445 5.95 0.81 -38.68
N ASP A 446 4.95 1.51 -38.14
CA ASP A 446 4.58 2.87 -38.56
C ASP A 446 5.38 3.90 -37.72
N PRO A 447 6.35 4.61 -38.31
CA PRO A 447 7.16 5.59 -37.59
C PRO A 447 6.39 6.80 -37.06
N THR A 448 5.14 7.00 -37.49
CA THR A 448 4.27 8.07 -36.99
C THR A 448 3.52 7.70 -35.71
N ALA A 449 3.58 6.42 -35.32
CA ALA A 449 2.98 5.95 -34.08
C ALA A 449 3.70 6.57 -32.86
N PRO A 450 2.97 7.00 -31.81
CA PRO A 450 3.56 7.63 -30.63
C PRO A 450 4.59 6.73 -29.93
N GLU A 451 4.43 5.41 -30.02
CA GLU A 451 5.32 4.42 -29.42
C GLU A 451 6.75 4.46 -29.99
N TYR A 452 6.92 4.96 -31.21
CA TYR A 452 8.26 5.22 -31.75
C TYR A 452 8.96 6.36 -30.98
N GLY A 453 8.22 7.38 -30.52
CA GLY A 453 8.76 8.43 -29.65
C GLY A 453 9.18 7.87 -28.28
N ASP A 454 8.38 6.96 -27.72
CA ASP A 454 8.71 6.28 -26.46
C ASP A 454 9.96 5.40 -26.60
N ALA A 455 10.00 4.56 -27.63
CA ALA A 455 11.09 3.61 -27.86
C ALA A 455 12.42 4.28 -28.23
N TYR A 456 12.39 5.32 -29.07
CA TYR A 456 13.61 5.93 -29.61
C TYR A 456 14.01 7.25 -28.94
N CYS A 457 13.08 7.93 -28.27
CA CYS A 457 13.27 9.30 -27.80
C CYS A 457 12.86 9.54 -26.35
N ALA A 458 12.69 8.46 -25.57
CA ALA A 458 12.29 8.53 -24.17
C ALA A 458 11.02 9.37 -23.95
N GLY A 459 10.06 9.25 -24.88
CA GLY A 459 8.78 9.98 -24.88
C GLY A 459 8.83 11.35 -25.59
N GLY A 460 9.96 11.70 -26.20
CA GLY A 460 10.08 12.87 -27.07
C GLY A 460 9.44 12.66 -28.46
N ARG A 461 9.22 13.75 -29.20
CA ARG A 461 8.69 13.70 -30.56
C ARG A 461 9.82 13.37 -31.56
N LEU A 462 9.62 12.40 -32.43
CA LEU A 462 10.50 12.18 -33.57
C LEU A 462 10.45 13.36 -34.54
N ALA A 463 11.61 13.80 -35.01
CA ALA A 463 11.68 14.78 -36.09
C ALA A 463 10.98 14.25 -37.35
N ASP A 464 10.34 15.14 -38.10
CA ASP A 464 9.65 14.79 -39.34
C ASP A 464 10.61 14.06 -40.29
N GLY A 465 10.19 12.88 -40.77
CA GLY A 465 10.98 12.02 -41.65
C GLY A 465 12.10 11.20 -41.01
N ALA A 466 12.44 11.43 -39.73
CA ALA A 466 13.49 10.65 -39.05
C ALA A 466 13.13 9.18 -38.88
N GLY A 467 11.84 8.86 -38.77
CA GLY A 467 11.39 7.49 -38.54
C GLY A 467 11.50 6.55 -39.75
N VAL A 468 11.66 7.07 -40.97
CA VAL A 468 11.68 6.24 -42.20
C VAL A 468 12.85 5.25 -42.21
N SER A 469 13.97 5.58 -41.57
CA SER A 469 15.15 4.71 -41.49
C SER A 469 15.25 3.94 -40.17
N LEU A 470 14.30 4.10 -39.25
CA LEU A 470 14.35 3.46 -37.95
C LEU A 470 13.91 1.99 -38.02
N PRO A 471 14.59 1.08 -37.31
CA PRO A 471 14.16 -0.30 -37.18
C PRO A 471 12.67 -0.46 -36.79
N TYR A 472 12.05 -1.54 -37.24
CA TYR A 472 10.79 -1.98 -36.65
C TYR A 472 11.06 -2.58 -35.27
N PHE A 473 10.06 -2.66 -34.41
CA PHE A 473 10.25 -3.30 -33.11
C PHE A 473 8.97 -3.96 -32.58
N TRP A 474 9.15 -4.94 -31.71
CA TRP A 474 8.10 -5.36 -30.79
C TRP A 474 8.29 -4.64 -29.46
N GLN A 475 7.22 -4.06 -28.93
CA GLN A 475 7.11 -3.77 -27.51
C GLN A 475 6.57 -5.01 -26.82
N VAL A 476 7.28 -5.51 -25.83
CA VAL A 476 6.97 -6.74 -25.10
C VAL A 476 6.79 -6.37 -23.64
N ASP A 477 5.59 -6.59 -23.11
CA ASP A 477 5.31 -6.46 -21.69
C ASP A 477 5.64 -7.78 -20.99
N ILE A 478 6.48 -7.68 -19.96
CA ILE A 478 6.96 -8.83 -19.19
C ILE A 478 6.39 -8.78 -17.76
N SER A 479 6.18 -9.95 -17.16
CA SER A 479 5.57 -10.10 -15.84
C SER A 479 6.51 -9.72 -14.69
N SER A 480 7.82 -9.75 -14.91
CA SER A 480 8.81 -9.28 -13.94
C SER A 480 10.13 -8.89 -14.64
N PRO A 481 10.94 -7.98 -14.06
CA PRO A 481 12.15 -7.49 -14.72
C PRO A 481 13.17 -8.58 -15.08
N GLY A 482 13.21 -9.69 -14.33
CA GLY A 482 14.12 -10.81 -14.59
C GLY A 482 13.82 -11.58 -15.89
N VAL A 483 12.59 -11.50 -16.40
CA VAL A 483 12.18 -12.18 -17.65
C VAL A 483 13.00 -11.69 -18.84
N PHE A 484 13.50 -10.45 -18.79
CA PHE A 484 14.36 -9.87 -19.83
C PHE A 484 15.50 -10.79 -20.26
N SER A 485 16.19 -11.44 -19.32
CA SER A 485 17.33 -12.31 -19.64
C SER A 485 16.94 -13.53 -20.47
N GLY A 486 15.77 -14.12 -20.20
CA GLY A 486 15.23 -15.22 -21.01
C GLY A 486 14.77 -14.72 -22.37
N LEU A 487 14.11 -13.56 -22.41
CA LEU A 487 13.68 -12.94 -23.67
C LEU A 487 14.86 -12.63 -24.59
N GLU A 488 15.92 -12.03 -24.05
CA GLU A 488 17.13 -11.71 -24.80
C GLU A 488 17.83 -12.97 -25.33
N ALA A 489 17.99 -14.00 -24.48
CA ALA A 489 18.59 -15.27 -24.88
C ALA A 489 17.82 -15.93 -26.03
N GLU A 490 16.49 -15.83 -26.01
CA GLU A 490 15.60 -16.45 -26.98
C GLU A 490 15.58 -15.73 -28.33
N VAL A 491 15.73 -14.40 -28.36
CA VAL A 491 15.54 -13.61 -29.61
C VAL A 491 16.82 -13.02 -30.19
N ALA A 492 17.87 -12.77 -29.41
CA ALA A 492 19.03 -11.97 -29.85
C ALA A 492 19.80 -12.59 -31.04
N GLY A 493 19.74 -13.92 -31.20
CA GLY A 493 20.40 -14.64 -32.29
C GLY A 493 19.55 -14.83 -33.55
N LEU A 494 18.29 -14.37 -33.55
CA LEU A 494 17.36 -14.65 -34.64
C LEU A 494 17.61 -13.76 -35.87
N PRO A 495 17.37 -14.27 -37.09
CA PRO A 495 17.58 -13.50 -38.31
C PRO A 495 16.80 -12.18 -38.32
N GLY A 496 17.54 -11.08 -38.48
CA GLY A 496 16.95 -9.74 -38.58
C GLY A 496 16.83 -8.98 -37.26
N VAL A 497 17.05 -9.62 -36.11
CA VAL A 497 17.10 -8.95 -34.81
C VAL A 497 18.38 -8.12 -34.72
N LEU A 498 18.20 -6.83 -34.44
CA LEU A 498 19.28 -5.85 -34.29
C LEU A 498 19.68 -5.65 -32.83
N GLY A 499 18.76 -5.89 -31.91
CA GLY A 499 19.03 -5.81 -30.47
C GLY A 499 17.77 -5.89 -29.63
N VAL A 500 17.96 -6.20 -28.35
CA VAL A 500 16.93 -6.22 -27.32
C VAL A 500 17.29 -5.17 -26.29
N ARG A 501 16.36 -4.29 -25.93
CA ARG A 501 16.59 -3.20 -24.98
C ARG A 501 15.48 -3.14 -23.95
N ARG A 502 15.82 -2.84 -22.71
CA ARG A 502 14.80 -2.51 -21.72
C ARG A 502 14.20 -1.13 -22.02
N GLY A 503 12.89 -1.02 -21.91
CA GLY A 503 12.21 0.26 -21.85
C GLY A 503 12.56 1.02 -20.56
N PRO A 504 12.17 2.30 -20.45
CA PRO A 504 12.28 3.02 -19.18
C PRO A 504 11.43 2.33 -18.10
N ALA A 505 11.91 2.29 -16.86
CA ALA A 505 11.09 1.84 -15.75
C ALA A 505 9.87 2.76 -15.57
N THR A 506 8.67 2.21 -15.69
CA THR A 506 7.45 2.90 -15.32
C THR A 506 7.42 3.06 -13.80
N VAL A 507 7.58 4.28 -13.31
CA VAL A 507 7.45 4.56 -11.87
C VAL A 507 5.96 4.53 -11.52
N SER A 508 5.45 3.38 -11.09
CA SER A 508 4.05 3.21 -10.63
C SER A 508 3.78 3.84 -9.27
#